data_AF-A0A838JCJ1-F1
#
_entry.id   AF-A0A838JCJ1-F1
#
_cell.length_a   1.000
_cell.length_b   1.000
_cell.length_c   1.000
_cell.angle_alpha   90.00
_cell.angle_beta   90.00
_cell.angle_gamma   90.00
#
_symmetry.space_group_name_H-M   'P 1'
#
loop_
_entity.id
_entity.type
_entity.pdbx_description
1 polymer ?
#
loop_
_entity_poly.entity_id
_entity_poly.type
_entity_poly.pdbx_seq_one_letter_code
_entity_poly.pdbx_strand_id
1 'polypeptide(L)'
;MAHSPISEKVKIFFSLAFASEDEGLFERLRTHLSPMRRQGLIEVWNDSTIIAGGNVRQIIESYISSADIIVLLISASFFDSDRCTEIEMKYALEESKKRQKPVIPVILRPTDLRGSSLEKYKPLPPDGKPVTVWDNLDTALLVVATGIRKVVEEIAGRVARRITGSSSQPKQPQFPLYMVPDKQNLFFTDREDILASLHDFFQSYQGTQTRMRAISGLGGMGKTLLAMEYARLHQDEYQAVLWLNTASREILNSDLSSLLDQLGIFVEDGENEKQRFDALKLWLQQHDRWLIILDDLDDFTLINQLLPQNSRGHALLITHSRAIGSFASAIPITQMSTEEAALLLLRRAKVIPERASHDAAPEAKYQQALALAREVGGYPLALDQAGAYIEETQRSLASYLDLYQQRRGTLLGMRGQIVNDHPDPVTATLALTFEKVAQVDPAALQLLHLFAFLHADAIPDEMLMHNAFSLDEPLRSLVADSITLDGALATIQKFSLIHRLADTTTVNIHRIVQTALIESLTKDQQRQLATQVVRLVASSFPEASFANWASCERYLPHAQRCDKLILDYQLAFNEAALLLQRLGSYCYKRALYPQAETYLQHALSLCEQLLGSEHPD
;
A
#
# COMPACT_ATOMS: atom_id res chain seq x y z
N MET A 1 30.50 21.42 20.73
CA MET A 1 29.77 20.58 21.70
C MET A 1 28.66 19.89 20.93
N ALA A 2 28.78 18.59 20.75
CA ALA A 2 27.84 17.79 19.96
C ALA A 2 26.49 17.71 20.68
N HIS A 3 25.42 18.16 20.03
CA HIS A 3 24.07 17.81 20.45
C HIS A 3 23.80 16.38 20.01
N SER A 4 23.52 15.52 21.00
CA SER A 4 23.10 14.13 20.84
C SER A 4 21.78 14.07 20.04
N PRO A 5 21.54 13.01 19.24
CA PRO A 5 20.35 12.92 18.40
C PRO A 5 19.09 12.82 19.26
N ILE A 6 17.99 13.36 18.74
CA ILE A 6 16.68 13.41 19.41
C ILE A 6 16.20 11.97 19.64
N SER A 7 16.31 11.51 20.89
CA SER A 7 15.71 10.27 21.38
C SER A 7 14.19 10.41 21.39
N GLU A 8 13.47 9.39 20.90
CA GLU A 8 12.03 9.25 21.16
C GLU A 8 11.78 9.35 22.69
N LYS A 9 10.78 10.14 23.09
CA LYS A 9 10.49 10.40 24.51
C LYS A 9 9.71 9.23 25.10
N VAL A 10 10.08 8.77 26.29
CA VAL A 10 9.34 7.70 27.00
C VAL A 10 8.01 8.26 27.50
N LYS A 11 6.90 7.68 27.04
CA LYS A 11 5.55 8.10 27.37
C LYS A 11 5.09 7.47 28.68
N ILE A 12 4.71 8.28 29.65
CA ILE A 12 4.27 7.84 30.98
C ILE A 12 2.82 8.24 31.21
N PHE A 13 1.97 7.25 31.43
CA PHE A 13 0.59 7.47 31.86
C PHE A 13 0.48 7.34 33.39
N PHE A 14 -0.13 8.34 34.03
CA PHE A 14 -0.44 8.33 35.46
C PHE A 14 -1.95 8.12 35.67
N SER A 15 -2.27 7.09 36.45
CA SER A 15 -3.61 6.79 36.94
C SER A 15 -3.71 7.19 38.41
N LEU A 16 -4.71 8.01 38.76
CA LEU A 16 -4.97 8.45 40.13
C LEU A 16 -6.47 8.63 40.37
N ALA A 17 -6.89 8.58 41.63
CA ALA A 17 -8.23 9.03 42.00
C ALA A 17 -8.30 10.56 42.00
N PHE A 18 -9.43 11.12 41.56
CA PHE A 18 -9.73 12.56 41.64
C PHE A 18 -10.14 12.97 43.07
N ALA A 19 -9.27 12.67 44.04
CA ALA A 19 -9.33 13.22 45.39
C ALA A 19 -8.36 14.40 45.47
N SER A 20 -8.79 15.51 46.08
CA SER A 20 -8.02 16.76 46.15
C SER A 20 -6.59 16.58 46.70
N GLU A 21 -6.42 15.63 47.61
CA GLU A 21 -5.16 15.27 48.25
C GLU A 21 -4.24 14.48 47.33
N ASP A 22 -4.80 13.57 46.50
CA ASP A 22 -4.03 12.75 45.57
C ASP A 22 -3.58 13.59 44.35
N GLU A 23 -4.43 14.50 43.87
CA GLU A 23 -4.08 15.47 42.82
C GLU A 23 -2.96 16.42 43.27
N GLY A 24 -3.03 16.94 44.51
CA GLY A 24 -1.99 17.79 45.07
C GLY A 24 -0.63 17.07 45.18
N LEU A 25 -0.64 15.78 45.51
CA LEU A 25 0.58 14.96 45.54
C LEU A 25 1.11 14.65 44.14
N PHE A 26 0.23 14.41 43.17
CA PHE A 26 0.60 14.22 41.78
C PHE A 26 1.27 15.47 41.18
N GLU A 27 0.72 16.67 41.39
CA GLU A 27 1.33 17.90 40.87
C GLU A 27 2.73 18.17 41.45
N ARG A 28 2.93 17.83 42.73
CA ARG A 28 4.25 17.87 43.35
C ARG A 28 5.19 16.84 42.72
N LEU A 29 4.74 15.60 42.53
CA LEU A 29 5.52 14.58 41.81
C LEU A 29 5.88 15.03 40.38
N ARG A 30 4.93 15.60 39.65
CA ARG A 30 5.12 16.15 38.30
C ARG A 30 6.20 17.24 38.27
N THR A 31 6.31 18.02 39.34
CA THR A 31 7.39 19.01 39.54
C THR A 31 8.75 18.33 39.71
N HIS A 32 8.83 17.27 40.52
CA HIS A 32 10.05 16.46 40.70
C HIS A 32 10.48 15.72 39.41
N LEU A 33 9.54 15.43 38.51
CA LEU A 33 9.82 14.86 37.17
C LEU A 33 10.26 15.91 36.14
N SER A 34 10.20 17.21 36.46
CA SER A 34 10.51 18.30 35.52
C SER A 34 11.93 18.26 34.92
N PRO A 35 12.99 17.81 35.60
CA PRO A 35 14.30 17.67 34.97
C PRO A 35 14.29 16.67 33.81
N MET A 36 13.60 15.53 33.96
CA MET A 36 13.47 14.54 32.88
C MET A 36 12.63 15.06 31.72
N ARG A 37 11.54 15.80 32.01
CA ARG A 37 10.71 16.44 30.98
C ARG A 37 11.49 17.48 30.18
N ARG A 38 12.28 18.33 30.85
CA ARG A 38 13.11 19.37 30.21
C ARG A 38 14.27 18.79 29.41
N GLN A 39 14.80 17.64 29.84
CA GLN A 39 15.79 16.86 29.08
C GLN A 39 15.17 16.15 27.86
N GLY A 40 13.86 16.21 27.69
CA GLY A 40 13.15 15.51 26.62
C GLY A 40 13.11 13.98 26.80
N LEU A 41 13.41 13.46 28.00
CA LEU A 41 13.43 12.01 28.24
C LEU A 41 12.04 11.41 28.38
N ILE A 42 11.07 12.20 28.86
CA ILE A 42 9.72 11.71 29.15
C ILE A 42 8.64 12.67 28.64
N GLU A 43 7.53 12.09 28.25
CA GLU A 43 6.24 12.75 28.06
C GLU A 43 5.27 12.22 29.13
N VAL A 44 4.53 13.11 29.80
CA VAL A 44 3.68 12.75 30.94
C VAL A 44 2.23 13.05 30.60
N TRP A 45 1.37 12.05 30.73
CA TRP A 45 -0.07 12.14 30.54
C TRP A 45 -0.84 11.72 31.79
N ASN A 46 -2.02 12.31 31.98
CA ASN A 46 -3.03 11.87 32.93
C ASN A 46 -4.42 12.08 32.30
N ASP A 47 -5.46 11.59 32.97
CA ASP A 47 -6.86 11.68 32.57
C ASP A 47 -7.46 13.10 32.70
N SER A 48 -6.75 14.06 33.30
CA SER A 48 -7.22 15.45 33.44
C SER A 48 -7.24 16.24 32.12
N THR A 49 -6.75 15.67 31.02
CA THR A 49 -6.72 16.28 29.67
C THR A 49 -7.83 15.80 28.73
N ILE A 50 -8.83 15.05 29.23
CA ILE A 50 -9.93 14.52 28.41
C ILE A 50 -10.94 15.64 28.07
N ILE A 51 -11.19 15.87 26.78
CA ILE A 51 -12.15 16.86 26.26
C ILE A 51 -13.59 16.43 26.60
N ALA A 52 -14.43 17.38 27.02
CA ALA A 52 -15.83 17.12 27.33
C ALA A 52 -16.58 16.53 26.11
N GLY A 53 -17.30 15.41 26.30
CA GLY A 53 -18.11 14.75 25.27
C GLY A 53 -17.52 13.45 24.68
N GLY A 54 -16.25 13.12 24.96
CA GLY A 54 -15.63 11.88 24.48
C GLY A 54 -16.00 10.62 25.29
N ASN A 55 -15.92 9.45 24.67
CA ASN A 55 -16.04 8.16 25.37
C ASN A 55 -14.81 7.94 26.26
N VAL A 56 -14.94 8.31 27.54
CA VAL A 56 -13.89 8.30 28.56
C VAL A 56 -13.15 6.95 28.60
N ARG A 57 -13.85 5.83 28.43
CA ARG A 57 -13.24 4.50 28.47
C ARG A 57 -12.31 4.24 27.28
N GLN A 58 -12.76 4.51 26.06
CA GLN A 58 -11.94 4.31 24.85
C GLN A 58 -10.70 5.21 24.84
N ILE A 59 -10.83 6.43 25.38
CA ILE A 59 -9.73 7.39 25.48
C ILE A 59 -8.68 6.88 26.48
N ILE A 60 -9.10 6.42 27.65
CA ILE A 60 -8.19 5.85 28.66
C ILE A 60 -7.51 4.58 28.14
N GLU A 61 -8.24 3.70 27.45
CA GLU A 61 -7.67 2.51 26.81
C GLU A 61 -6.61 2.89 25.75
N SER A 62 -6.86 3.93 24.94
CA SER A 62 -5.89 4.45 23.98
C SER A 62 -4.63 5.01 24.65
N TYR A 63 -4.77 5.76 25.75
CA TYR A 63 -3.63 6.30 26.49
C TYR A 63 -2.79 5.20 27.15
N ILE A 64 -3.43 4.21 27.78
CA ILE A 64 -2.71 3.07 28.38
C ILE A 64 -2.04 2.21 27.29
N SER A 65 -2.69 2.04 26.13
CA SER A 65 -2.14 1.31 24.98
C SER A 65 -0.94 2.02 24.34
N SER A 66 -0.90 3.36 24.37
CA SER A 66 0.19 4.17 23.81
C SER A 66 1.32 4.50 24.79
N ALA A 67 1.11 4.35 26.10
CA ALA A 67 2.13 4.60 27.12
C ALA A 67 3.22 3.50 27.16
N ASP A 68 4.46 3.91 27.38
CA ASP A 68 5.61 3.01 27.60
C ASP A 68 5.72 2.57 29.06
N ILE A 69 5.32 3.44 29.98
CA ILE A 69 5.26 3.19 31.43
C ILE A 69 3.88 3.56 31.95
N ILE A 70 3.33 2.72 32.81
CA ILE A 70 2.07 3.00 33.51
C ILE A 70 2.37 3.15 35.00
N VAL A 71 2.00 4.28 35.59
CA VAL A 71 2.18 4.58 37.01
C VAL A 71 0.81 4.66 37.68
N LEU A 72 0.59 3.82 38.69
CA LEU A 72 -0.65 3.82 39.47
C LEU A 72 -0.38 4.52 40.80
N LEU A 73 -1.06 5.64 41.06
CA LEU A 73 -0.92 6.42 42.29
C LEU A 73 -1.88 5.87 43.35
N ILE A 74 -1.36 5.02 44.22
CA ILE A 74 -2.13 4.20 45.14
C ILE A 74 -2.44 4.94 46.44
N SER A 75 -3.72 5.00 46.76
CA SER A 75 -4.29 5.56 47.99
C SER A 75 -5.58 4.80 48.34
N ALA A 76 -6.18 5.06 49.51
CA ALA A 76 -7.50 4.50 49.81
C ALA A 76 -8.57 4.93 48.78
N SER A 77 -8.51 6.18 48.30
CA SER A 77 -9.40 6.71 47.26
C SER A 77 -9.18 6.08 45.89
N PHE A 78 -7.96 5.58 45.60
CA PHE A 78 -7.70 4.81 44.38
C PHE A 78 -8.50 3.51 44.37
N PHE A 79 -8.54 2.80 45.50
CA PHE A 79 -9.29 1.54 45.61
C PHE A 79 -10.80 1.72 45.73
N ASP A 80 -11.25 2.88 46.21
CA ASP A 80 -12.67 3.26 46.28
C ASP A 80 -13.24 3.68 44.90
N SER A 81 -12.39 3.90 43.90
CA SER A 81 -12.79 4.32 42.55
C SER A 81 -12.93 3.14 41.59
N ASP A 82 -14.16 2.86 41.13
CA ASP A 82 -14.45 1.85 40.10
C ASP A 82 -13.67 2.11 38.80
N ARG A 83 -13.46 3.38 38.44
CA ARG A 83 -12.68 3.73 37.26
C ARG A 83 -11.21 3.33 37.41
N CYS A 84 -10.61 3.64 38.55
CA CYS A 84 -9.21 3.32 38.81
C CYS A 84 -9.00 1.80 38.93
N THR A 85 -9.93 1.09 39.55
CA THR A 85 -9.77 -0.35 39.86
C THR A 85 -10.24 -1.27 38.73
N GLU A 86 -11.48 -1.10 38.24
CA GLU A 86 -12.11 -2.00 37.27
C GLU A 86 -11.75 -1.69 35.82
N ILE A 87 -11.34 -0.45 35.53
CA ILE A 87 -10.96 -0.01 34.18
C ILE A 87 -9.44 0.16 34.07
N GLU A 88 -8.89 1.20 34.71
CA GLU A 88 -7.50 1.63 34.49
C GLU A 88 -6.49 0.59 34.97
N MET A 89 -6.60 0.12 36.21
CA MET A 89 -5.72 -0.89 36.78
C MET A 89 -5.86 -2.21 36.03
N LYS A 90 -7.09 -2.69 35.79
CA LYS A 90 -7.31 -3.96 35.08
C LYS A 90 -6.70 -3.94 33.68
N TYR A 91 -6.97 -2.89 32.91
CA TYR A 91 -6.45 -2.75 31.55
C TYR A 91 -4.92 -2.57 31.54
N ALA A 92 -4.37 -1.78 32.46
CA ALA A 92 -2.92 -1.63 32.63
C ALA A 92 -2.22 -2.97 32.92
N LEU A 93 -2.82 -3.81 33.77
CA LEU A 93 -2.29 -5.13 34.10
C LEU A 93 -2.42 -6.12 32.94
N GLU A 94 -3.49 -6.03 32.14
CA GLU A 94 -3.65 -6.83 30.92
C GLU A 94 -2.62 -6.44 29.85
N GLU A 95 -2.45 -5.14 29.59
CA GLU A 95 -1.44 -4.62 28.66
C GLU A 95 -0.01 -4.94 29.12
N SER A 96 0.25 -4.89 30.42
CA SER A 96 1.53 -5.32 31.01
C SER A 96 1.82 -6.79 30.71
N LYS A 97 0.82 -7.68 30.84
CA LYS A 97 0.97 -9.10 30.49
C LYS A 97 1.19 -9.32 28.99
N LYS A 98 0.45 -8.60 28.14
CA LYS A 98 0.51 -8.76 26.67
C LYS A 98 1.80 -8.21 26.07
N ARG A 99 2.21 -7.00 26.48
CA ARG A 99 3.28 -6.21 25.85
C ARG A 99 4.52 -6.03 26.73
N GLN A 100 4.57 -6.69 27.89
CA GLN A 100 5.66 -6.58 28.88
C GLN A 100 5.94 -5.14 29.35
N LYS A 101 4.90 -4.30 29.39
CA LYS A 101 5.00 -2.90 29.85
C LYS A 101 5.18 -2.83 31.37
N PRO A 102 6.09 -1.97 31.89
CA PRO A 102 6.21 -1.76 33.32
C PRO A 102 4.98 -1.05 33.91
N VAL A 103 4.40 -1.66 34.94
CA VAL A 103 3.38 -1.06 35.80
C VAL A 103 4.01 -0.79 37.16
N ILE A 104 3.97 0.47 37.60
CA ILE A 104 4.63 0.93 38.83
C ILE A 104 3.58 1.44 39.82
N PRO A 105 3.30 0.70 40.91
CA PRO A 105 2.51 1.21 42.01
C PRO A 105 3.31 2.26 42.80
N VAL A 106 2.79 3.47 42.96
CA VAL A 106 3.36 4.51 43.83
C VAL A 106 2.43 4.70 45.04
N ILE A 107 2.90 4.38 46.25
CA ILE A 107 2.08 4.47 47.46
C ILE A 107 2.06 5.91 47.94
N LEU A 108 1.00 6.66 47.62
CA LEU A 108 0.86 8.05 48.03
C LEU A 108 0.45 8.17 49.50
N ARG A 109 -0.54 7.38 49.92
CA ARG A 109 -1.14 7.43 51.26
C ARG A 109 -1.25 6.03 51.87
N PRO A 110 -1.29 5.91 53.22
CA PRO A 110 -1.47 4.61 53.87
C PRO A 110 -2.67 3.85 53.32
N THR A 111 -2.42 2.64 52.81
CA THR A 111 -3.46 1.77 52.27
C THR A 111 -2.99 0.32 52.32
N ASP A 112 -3.93 -0.61 52.46
CA ASP A 112 -3.63 -2.05 52.52
C ASP A 112 -3.60 -2.64 51.11
N LEU A 113 -2.46 -3.19 50.71
CA LEU A 113 -2.28 -3.80 49.38
C LEU A 113 -2.52 -5.32 49.40
N ARG A 114 -2.68 -5.94 50.57
CA ARG A 114 -2.82 -7.41 50.70
C ARG A 114 -4.09 -7.89 50.01
N GLY A 115 -3.94 -8.91 49.15
CA GLY A 115 -5.06 -9.46 48.38
C GLY A 115 -5.43 -8.67 47.12
N SER A 116 -4.73 -7.56 46.82
CA SER A 116 -4.92 -6.82 45.57
C SER A 116 -4.11 -7.42 44.42
N SER A 117 -4.50 -7.13 43.18
CA SER A 117 -3.73 -7.51 41.99
C SER A 117 -2.32 -6.88 41.92
N LEU A 118 -2.03 -5.91 42.78
CA LEU A 118 -0.77 -5.18 42.86
C LEU A 118 0.24 -5.78 43.85
N GLU A 119 -0.15 -6.76 44.67
CA GLU A 119 0.71 -7.38 45.70
C GLU A 119 2.01 -7.98 45.11
N LYS A 120 1.97 -8.40 43.84
CA LYS A 120 3.10 -8.97 43.09
C LYS A 120 4.02 -7.92 42.44
N TYR A 121 3.69 -6.64 42.51
CA TYR A 121 4.48 -5.55 41.91
C TYR A 121 5.31 -4.83 42.97
N LYS A 122 6.54 -4.47 42.63
CA LYS A 122 7.41 -3.71 43.54
C LYS A 122 6.96 -2.25 43.56
N PRO A 123 6.55 -1.69 44.72
CA PRO A 123 6.06 -0.32 44.79
C PRO A 123 7.21 0.70 44.81
N LEU A 124 6.85 1.97 44.61
CA LEU A 124 7.64 3.14 44.97
C LEU A 124 6.94 3.93 46.08
N PRO A 125 7.64 4.42 47.11
CA PRO A 125 9.04 4.13 47.44
C PRO A 125 9.34 2.62 47.63
N PRO A 126 10.59 2.14 47.38
CA PRO A 126 10.90 0.70 47.32
C PRO A 126 10.66 -0.10 48.62
N ASP A 127 10.60 0.58 49.75
CA ASP A 127 10.27 0.03 51.07
C ASP A 127 8.75 -0.04 51.32
N GLY A 128 7.93 0.41 50.36
CA GLY A 128 6.49 0.47 50.45
C GLY A 128 5.97 1.56 51.39
N LYS A 129 6.84 2.43 51.93
CA LYS A 129 6.44 3.48 52.87
C LYS A 129 5.65 4.57 52.14
N PRO A 130 4.39 4.85 52.52
CA PRO A 130 3.57 5.85 51.84
C PRO A 130 4.22 7.24 51.86
N VAL A 131 4.17 7.95 50.73
CA VAL A 131 4.80 9.27 50.54
C VAL A 131 4.41 10.28 51.63
N THR A 132 3.17 10.24 52.11
CA THR A 132 2.65 11.12 53.18
C THR A 132 3.17 10.84 54.59
N VAL A 133 3.82 9.69 54.84
CA VAL A 133 4.35 9.29 56.16
C VAL A 133 5.84 9.63 56.31
N TRP A 134 6.44 10.28 55.31
CA TRP A 134 7.82 10.72 55.37
C TRP A 134 7.92 12.06 56.12
N ASP A 135 8.98 12.21 56.91
CA ASP A 135 9.25 13.47 57.64
C ASP A 135 9.43 14.66 56.69
N ASN A 136 9.89 14.38 55.46
CA ASN A 136 10.03 15.36 54.40
C ASN A 136 9.45 14.81 53.09
N LEU A 137 8.39 15.47 52.60
CA LEU A 137 7.65 15.08 51.40
C LEU A 137 8.49 15.16 50.12
N ASP A 138 9.33 16.19 49.98
CA ASP A 138 10.18 16.35 48.79
C ASP A 138 11.23 15.24 48.70
N THR A 139 11.72 14.77 49.85
CA THR A 139 12.63 13.62 49.91
C THR A 139 11.92 12.34 49.43
N ALA A 140 10.67 12.13 49.87
CA ALA A 140 9.86 11.00 49.42
C ALA A 140 9.59 11.03 47.91
N LEU A 141 9.17 12.20 47.39
CA LEU A 141 8.89 12.40 45.97
C LEU A 141 10.14 12.33 45.09
N LEU A 142 11.29 12.75 45.61
CA LEU A 142 12.58 12.57 44.93
C LEU A 142 12.95 11.09 44.81
N VAL A 143 12.69 10.29 45.85
CA VAL A 143 12.88 8.82 45.80
C VAL A 143 11.98 8.19 44.74
N VAL A 144 10.70 8.61 44.67
CA VAL A 144 9.77 8.16 43.63
C VAL A 144 10.25 8.57 42.23
N ALA A 145 10.59 9.85 42.03
CA ALA A 145 11.06 10.36 40.74
C ALA A 145 12.37 9.67 40.29
N THR A 146 13.27 9.35 41.22
CA THR A 146 14.50 8.60 40.96
C THR A 146 14.19 7.14 40.60
N GLY A 147 13.20 6.53 41.26
CA GLY A 147 12.71 5.20 40.91
C GLY A 147 12.14 5.15 39.49
N ILE A 148 11.30 6.13 39.13
CA ILE A 148 10.75 6.28 37.77
C ILE A 148 11.89 6.50 36.75
N ARG A 149 12.87 7.36 37.07
CA ARG A 149 14.04 7.61 36.21
C ARG A 149 14.78 6.32 35.85
N LYS A 150 15.01 5.42 36.81
CA LYS A 150 15.69 4.15 36.53
C LYS A 150 14.92 3.29 35.52
N VAL A 151 13.59 3.26 35.63
CA VAL A 151 12.74 2.51 34.68
C VAL A 151 12.73 3.19 33.31
N VAL A 152 12.69 4.52 33.27
CA VAL A 152 12.81 5.31 32.03
C VAL A 152 14.15 5.04 31.35
N GLU A 153 15.25 5.04 32.09
CA GLU A 153 16.59 4.75 31.56
C GLU A 153 16.71 3.29 31.09
N GLU A 154 16.06 2.34 31.76
CA GLU A 154 16.02 0.95 31.33
C GLU A 154 15.20 0.77 30.04
N ILE A 155 14.05 1.44 29.91
CA ILE A 155 13.23 1.40 28.69
C ILE A 155 13.93 2.13 27.56
N ALA A 156 14.44 3.34 27.80
CA ALA A 156 15.24 4.08 26.83
C ALA A 156 16.48 3.27 26.42
N GLY A 157 17.09 2.51 27.33
CA GLY A 157 18.16 1.56 27.05
C GLY A 157 17.73 0.34 26.24
N ARG A 158 16.52 -0.19 26.45
CA ARG A 158 15.94 -1.29 25.64
C ARG A 158 15.51 -0.80 24.25
N VAL A 159 14.99 0.42 24.15
CA VAL A 159 14.66 1.10 22.89
C VAL A 159 15.96 1.41 22.15
N ALA A 160 16.96 1.98 22.82
CA ALA A 160 18.30 2.17 22.26
C ALA A 160 18.99 0.85 21.88
N ARG A 161 18.77 -0.26 22.61
CA ARG A 161 19.25 -1.61 22.25
C ARG A 161 18.42 -2.30 21.18
N ARG A 162 17.15 -1.94 20.99
CA ARG A 162 16.39 -2.31 19.79
C ARG A 162 16.88 -1.51 18.60
N ILE A 163 17.22 -0.23 18.78
CA ILE A 163 17.80 0.65 17.74
C ILE A 163 19.27 0.32 17.44
N THR A 164 20.06 -0.17 18.41
CA THR A 164 21.47 -0.60 18.23
C THR A 164 21.63 -2.11 18.03
N GLY A 165 20.61 -2.91 18.36
CA GLY A 165 20.50 -4.32 17.99
C GLY A 165 19.74 -4.53 16.68
N SER A 166 18.96 -3.54 16.25
CA SER A 166 18.47 -3.34 14.87
C SER A 166 19.18 -2.16 14.20
N SER A 167 20.36 -1.75 14.69
CA SER A 167 21.29 -1.08 13.81
C SER A 167 21.80 -2.17 12.87
N SER A 168 21.05 -2.41 11.80
CA SER A 168 21.70 -2.14 10.54
C SER A 168 22.42 -0.80 10.72
N GLN A 169 23.75 -0.84 10.89
CA GLN A 169 24.58 0.09 10.14
C GLN A 169 23.85 0.32 8.80
N PRO A 170 23.68 1.57 8.29
CA PRO A 170 23.02 1.76 6.99
C PRO A 170 23.55 0.66 6.10
N LYS A 171 22.69 -0.32 5.74
CA LYS A 171 23.17 -1.55 5.11
C LYS A 171 23.96 -0.99 3.95
N GLN A 172 25.28 -1.18 3.95
CA GLN A 172 26.05 -0.68 2.83
C GLN A 172 25.39 -1.36 1.63
N PRO A 173 24.83 -0.57 0.69
CA PRO A 173 24.03 -1.14 -0.37
C PRO A 173 24.87 -2.22 -1.05
N GLN A 174 24.34 -3.44 -1.08
CA GLN A 174 25.04 -4.54 -1.72
C GLN A 174 24.82 -4.39 -3.22
N PHE A 175 25.90 -4.13 -3.93
CA PHE A 175 25.89 -4.05 -5.38
C PHE A 175 26.32 -5.39 -6.00
N PRO A 176 25.74 -5.78 -7.16
CA PRO A 176 24.76 -5.03 -7.93
C PRO A 176 23.36 -5.00 -7.28
N LEU A 177 22.72 -3.83 -7.29
CA LEU A 177 21.37 -3.65 -6.76
C LEU A 177 20.35 -3.88 -7.88
N TYR A 178 19.32 -4.68 -7.65
CA TYR A 178 18.27 -4.95 -8.62
C TYR A 178 16.90 -4.80 -7.97
N MET A 179 16.18 -3.74 -8.33
CA MET A 179 14.88 -3.36 -7.77
C MET A 179 13.75 -3.41 -8.82
N VAL A 180 13.84 -4.31 -9.79
CA VAL A 180 12.75 -4.52 -10.75
C VAL A 180 11.67 -5.40 -10.10
N PRO A 181 10.37 -5.07 -10.25
CA PRO A 181 9.30 -5.92 -9.73
C PRO A 181 9.43 -7.36 -10.23
N ASP A 182 9.23 -8.35 -9.36
CA ASP A 182 9.19 -9.75 -9.80
C ASP A 182 7.82 -10.07 -10.41
N LYS A 183 7.74 -10.00 -11.75
CA LYS A 183 6.60 -10.52 -12.52
C LYS A 183 7.13 -11.58 -13.47
N GLN A 184 6.96 -12.85 -13.09
CA GLN A 184 7.28 -13.96 -13.99
C GLN A 184 6.33 -13.97 -15.18
N ASN A 185 6.85 -13.75 -16.38
CA ASN A 185 6.13 -14.01 -17.62
C ASN A 185 6.76 -15.19 -18.36
N LEU A 186 6.20 -16.37 -18.12
CA LEU A 186 6.64 -17.63 -18.73
C LEU A 186 6.42 -17.68 -20.26
N PHE A 187 5.50 -16.86 -20.76
CA PHE A 187 5.12 -16.80 -22.17
C PHE A 187 5.65 -15.56 -22.89
N PHE A 188 6.64 -14.87 -22.30
CA PHE A 188 7.28 -13.75 -22.97
C PHE A 188 7.75 -14.19 -24.36
N THR A 189 7.39 -13.39 -25.37
CA THR A 189 7.76 -13.62 -26.76
C THR A 189 8.65 -12.48 -27.18
N ASP A 190 9.89 -12.82 -27.51
CA ASP A 190 10.94 -11.86 -27.72
C ASP A 190 10.58 -10.93 -28.87
N ARG A 191 10.80 -9.63 -28.63
CA ARG A 191 10.80 -8.60 -29.67
C ARG A 191 12.22 -8.11 -29.81
N GLU A 192 13.04 -9.01 -30.35
CA GLU A 192 14.49 -8.90 -30.39
C GLU A 192 14.96 -7.61 -31.06
N ASP A 193 14.25 -7.18 -32.11
CA ASP A 193 14.50 -5.92 -32.81
C ASP A 193 14.41 -4.71 -31.88
N ILE A 194 13.38 -4.66 -31.03
CA ILE A 194 13.17 -3.57 -30.09
C ILE A 194 14.18 -3.65 -28.94
N LEU A 195 14.42 -4.84 -28.39
CA LEU A 195 15.39 -5.04 -27.31
C LEU A 195 16.81 -4.69 -27.77
N ALA A 196 17.21 -5.14 -28.97
CA ALA A 196 18.48 -4.79 -29.58
C ALA A 196 18.57 -3.29 -29.86
N SER A 197 17.52 -2.67 -30.40
CA SER A 197 17.50 -1.22 -30.62
C SER A 197 17.66 -0.41 -29.33
N LEU A 198 17.03 -0.84 -28.23
CA LEU A 198 17.23 -0.25 -26.90
C LEU A 198 18.68 -0.42 -26.44
N HIS A 199 19.22 -1.63 -26.53
CA HIS A 199 20.58 -1.94 -26.11
C HIS A 199 21.62 -1.13 -26.89
N ASP A 200 21.54 -1.14 -28.22
CA ASP A 200 22.42 -0.36 -29.11
C ASP A 200 22.36 1.14 -28.81
N PHE A 201 21.17 1.68 -28.57
CA PHE A 201 21.02 3.09 -28.19
C PHE A 201 21.76 3.42 -26.90
N PHE A 202 21.64 2.56 -25.88
CA PHE A 202 22.30 2.76 -24.60
C PHE A 202 23.82 2.57 -24.69
N GLN A 203 24.30 1.59 -25.46
CA GLN A 203 25.74 1.32 -25.61
C GLN A 203 26.48 2.27 -26.56
N SER A 204 25.79 2.92 -27.50
CA SER A 204 26.41 3.73 -28.56
C SER A 204 27.12 5.02 -28.12
N TYR A 205 27.21 5.34 -26.83
CA TYR A 205 27.74 6.65 -26.39
C TYR A 205 28.62 6.62 -25.18
N GLN A 206 29.73 7.34 -25.36
CA GLN A 206 30.81 7.46 -24.41
C GLN A 206 30.88 8.85 -23.76
N GLY A 207 29.81 9.65 -23.88
CA GLY A 207 29.72 10.97 -23.24
C GLY A 207 29.32 10.88 -21.76
N THR A 208 29.27 12.04 -21.10
CA THR A 208 28.95 12.16 -19.67
C THR A 208 27.49 12.56 -19.40
N GLN A 209 26.63 12.52 -20.43
CA GLN A 209 25.21 12.84 -20.30
C GLN A 209 24.37 11.60 -20.02
N THR A 210 23.35 11.78 -19.20
CA THR A 210 22.36 10.74 -18.91
C THR A 210 21.62 10.38 -20.19
N ARG A 211 21.67 9.10 -20.55
CA ARG A 211 21.05 8.58 -21.78
C ARG A 211 19.61 8.21 -21.49
N MET A 212 18.67 8.90 -22.14
CA MET A 212 17.24 8.69 -21.93
C MET A 212 16.59 8.13 -23.20
N ARG A 213 15.87 7.02 -23.05
CA ARG A 213 15.05 6.43 -24.12
C ARG A 213 13.65 6.21 -23.59
N ALA A 214 12.65 6.50 -24.41
CA ALA A 214 11.27 6.22 -24.07
C ALA A 214 10.72 5.03 -24.86
N ILE A 215 9.79 4.30 -24.26
CA ILE A 215 8.95 3.28 -24.88
C ILE A 215 7.51 3.79 -24.73
N SER A 216 6.83 4.05 -25.85
CA SER A 216 5.48 4.60 -25.84
C SER A 216 4.49 3.72 -26.59
N GLY A 217 3.21 3.73 -26.22
CA GLY A 217 2.21 2.92 -26.91
C GLY A 217 0.94 2.69 -26.11
N LEU A 218 -0.06 2.08 -26.74
CA LEU A 218 -1.35 1.79 -26.12
C LEU A 218 -1.21 0.83 -24.91
N GLY A 219 -2.23 0.80 -24.06
CA GLY A 219 -2.33 -0.20 -22.98
C GLY A 219 -2.36 -1.62 -23.52
N GLY A 220 -1.89 -2.60 -22.72
CA GLY A 220 -1.91 -4.02 -23.12
C GLY A 220 -0.90 -4.44 -24.20
N MET A 221 -0.02 -3.53 -24.64
CA MET A 221 1.03 -3.82 -25.62
C MET A 221 2.32 -4.41 -25.04
N GLY A 222 2.36 -4.68 -23.73
CA GLY A 222 3.52 -5.28 -23.06
C GLY A 222 4.72 -4.36 -22.85
N LYS A 223 4.52 -3.03 -22.77
CA LYS A 223 5.61 -2.06 -22.55
C LYS A 223 6.38 -2.33 -21.25
N THR A 224 5.67 -2.47 -20.14
CA THR A 224 6.23 -2.82 -18.83
C THR A 224 7.00 -4.13 -18.88
N LEU A 225 6.42 -5.17 -19.51
CA LEU A 225 7.08 -6.47 -19.66
C LEU A 225 8.36 -6.40 -20.52
N LEU A 226 8.36 -5.59 -21.58
CA LEU A 226 9.53 -5.38 -22.43
C LEU A 226 10.67 -4.70 -21.66
N ALA A 227 10.33 -3.69 -20.84
CA ALA A 227 11.31 -3.00 -19.99
C ALA A 227 11.89 -3.91 -18.90
N MET A 228 11.05 -4.74 -18.28
CA MET A 228 11.49 -5.75 -17.32
C MET A 228 12.42 -6.77 -17.97
N GLU A 229 12.10 -7.24 -19.18
CA GLU A 229 12.95 -8.19 -19.90
C GLU A 229 14.28 -7.56 -20.30
N TYR A 230 14.28 -6.32 -20.79
CA TYR A 230 15.52 -5.57 -21.05
C TYR A 230 16.40 -5.49 -19.79
N ALA A 231 15.80 -5.13 -18.66
CA ALA A 231 16.49 -5.03 -17.38
C ALA A 231 17.06 -6.38 -16.92
N ARG A 232 16.33 -7.47 -17.14
CA ARG A 232 16.76 -8.84 -16.81
C ARG A 232 17.91 -9.31 -17.70
N LEU A 233 17.83 -9.08 -19.02
CA LEU A 233 18.85 -9.51 -19.99
C LEU A 233 20.18 -8.79 -19.80
N HIS A 234 20.14 -7.52 -19.39
CA HIS A 234 21.32 -6.67 -19.27
C HIS A 234 21.69 -6.32 -17.82
N GLN A 235 21.16 -7.05 -16.83
CA GLN A 235 21.38 -6.77 -15.41
C GLN A 235 22.87 -6.65 -15.05
N ASP A 236 23.70 -7.55 -15.57
CA ASP A 236 25.14 -7.62 -15.26
C ASP A 236 25.96 -6.43 -15.79
N GLU A 237 25.37 -5.61 -16.68
CA GLU A 237 26.01 -4.41 -17.21
C GLU A 237 25.89 -3.22 -16.26
N TYR A 238 24.97 -3.29 -15.30
CA TYR A 238 24.65 -2.22 -14.37
C TYR A 238 25.06 -2.57 -12.94
N GLN A 239 25.54 -1.57 -12.20
CA GLN A 239 25.72 -1.70 -10.75
C GLN A 239 24.40 -1.52 -9.99
N ALA A 240 23.42 -0.84 -10.59
CA ALA A 240 22.11 -0.65 -10.01
C ALA A 240 21.04 -0.60 -11.12
N VAL A 241 20.01 -1.42 -10.98
CA VAL A 241 18.79 -1.36 -11.79
C VAL A 241 17.65 -0.97 -10.87
N LEU A 242 17.14 0.25 -11.08
CA LEU A 242 16.18 0.93 -10.22
C LEU A 242 14.84 1.04 -10.95
N TRP A 243 13.74 0.87 -10.22
CA TRP A 243 12.39 0.98 -10.76
C TRP A 243 11.56 1.95 -9.91
N LEU A 244 10.86 2.87 -10.55
CA LEU A 244 9.90 3.77 -9.91
C LEU A 244 8.59 3.79 -10.71
N ASN A 245 7.47 3.57 -10.04
CA ASN A 245 6.15 3.78 -10.62
C ASN A 245 5.72 5.24 -10.45
N THR A 246 5.40 5.90 -11.55
CA THR A 246 5.02 7.32 -11.60
C THR A 246 3.53 7.55 -11.86
N ALA A 247 2.68 6.52 -11.69
CA ALA A 247 1.24 6.60 -11.93
C ALA A 247 0.51 7.65 -11.06
N SER A 248 1.03 7.90 -9.85
CA SER A 248 0.58 9.00 -8.98
C SER A 248 1.71 9.51 -8.09
N ARG A 249 1.55 10.71 -7.54
CA ARG A 249 2.55 11.32 -6.64
C ARG A 249 2.70 10.51 -5.35
N GLU A 250 1.64 9.87 -4.88
CA GLU A 250 1.66 9.05 -3.68
C GLU A 250 2.42 7.74 -3.89
N ILE A 251 2.16 7.04 -5.01
CA ILE A 251 2.87 5.81 -5.38
C ILE A 251 4.35 6.13 -5.58
N LEU A 252 4.66 7.19 -6.33
CA LEU A 252 6.04 7.63 -6.53
C LEU A 252 6.75 7.92 -5.20
N ASN A 253 6.11 8.62 -4.27
CA ASN A 253 6.71 8.92 -2.96
C ASN A 253 6.93 7.65 -2.12
N SER A 254 6.02 6.68 -2.19
CA SER A 254 6.17 5.38 -1.53
C SER A 254 7.35 4.60 -2.12
N ASP A 255 7.37 4.40 -3.44
CA ASP A 255 8.43 3.70 -4.16
C ASP A 255 9.79 4.35 -3.95
N LEU A 256 9.83 5.69 -4.01
CA LEU A 256 11.05 6.45 -3.78
C LEU A 256 11.57 6.28 -2.35
N SER A 257 10.69 6.24 -1.35
CA SER A 257 11.12 6.02 0.05
C SER A 257 11.76 4.64 0.20
N SER A 258 11.09 3.60 -0.33
CA SER A 258 11.63 2.24 -0.36
C SER A 258 12.96 2.16 -1.12
N LEU A 259 13.09 2.85 -2.25
CA LEU A 259 14.31 2.92 -3.03
C LEU A 259 15.46 3.60 -2.26
N LEU A 260 15.20 4.75 -1.63
CA LEU A 260 16.21 5.47 -0.85
C LEU A 260 16.70 4.63 0.33
N ASP A 261 15.80 3.91 1.00
CA ASP A 261 16.15 2.97 2.06
C ASP A 261 17.09 1.86 1.57
N GLN A 262 16.82 1.27 0.39
CA GLN A 262 17.69 0.25 -0.22
C GLN A 262 19.05 0.81 -0.66
N LEU A 263 19.10 2.08 -1.04
CA LEU A 263 20.35 2.81 -1.31
C LEU A 263 21.10 3.22 -0.04
N GLY A 264 20.53 2.98 1.15
CA GLY A 264 21.09 3.39 2.44
C GLY A 264 21.07 4.91 2.65
N ILE A 265 20.17 5.62 1.95
CA ILE A 265 20.00 7.07 2.04
C ILE A 265 18.86 7.35 3.01
N PHE A 266 19.20 7.87 4.19
CA PHE A 266 18.21 8.29 5.17
C PHE A 266 17.76 9.73 4.89
N VAL A 267 16.46 9.91 4.75
CA VAL A 267 15.80 11.21 4.65
C VAL A 267 14.86 11.32 5.86
N GLU A 268 14.93 12.40 6.63
CA GLU A 268 14.17 12.50 7.90
C GLU A 268 12.64 12.49 7.65
N ASP A 269 11.90 11.84 8.55
CA ASP A 269 10.43 11.82 8.51
C ASP A 269 9.88 13.24 8.72
N GLY A 270 9.11 13.74 7.74
CA GLY A 270 8.58 15.11 7.69
C GLY A 270 9.25 16.01 6.65
N GLU A 271 10.30 15.52 5.99
CA GLU A 271 10.92 16.19 4.85
C GLU A 271 10.05 16.16 3.58
N ASN A 272 10.10 17.27 2.85
CA ASN A 272 9.24 17.50 1.68
C ASN A 272 9.72 16.67 0.48
N GLU A 273 8.81 16.29 -0.43
CA GLU A 273 9.07 15.49 -1.64
C GLU A 273 10.34 15.89 -2.39
N LYS A 274 10.57 17.21 -2.49
CA LYS A 274 11.75 17.78 -3.13
C LYS A 274 13.07 17.26 -2.56
N GLN A 275 13.19 17.08 -1.25
CA GLN A 275 14.41 16.59 -0.60
C GLN A 275 14.72 15.15 -1.01
N ARG A 276 13.69 14.30 -1.11
CA ARG A 276 13.85 12.91 -1.59
C ARG A 276 14.28 12.87 -3.06
N PHE A 277 13.70 13.73 -3.90
CA PHE A 277 14.12 13.88 -5.30
C PHE A 277 15.58 14.34 -5.40
N ASP A 278 15.95 15.37 -4.63
CA ASP A 278 17.32 15.89 -4.60
C ASP A 278 18.31 14.81 -4.11
N ALA A 279 17.92 13.99 -3.13
CA ALA A 279 18.74 12.89 -2.62
C ALA A 279 18.98 11.78 -3.65
N LEU A 280 17.93 11.31 -4.34
CA LEU A 280 18.06 10.35 -5.44
C LEU A 280 18.93 10.93 -6.56
N LYS A 281 18.66 12.17 -6.97
CA LYS A 281 19.38 12.83 -8.05
C LYS A 281 20.86 12.98 -7.74
N LEU A 282 21.21 13.33 -6.49
CA LEU A 282 22.59 13.39 -6.01
C LEU A 282 23.25 12.01 -6.06
N TRP A 283 22.56 10.96 -5.61
CA TRP A 283 23.08 9.60 -5.68
C TRP A 283 23.39 9.18 -7.12
N LEU A 284 22.47 9.44 -8.06
CA LEU A 284 22.64 9.17 -9.49
C LEU A 284 23.80 9.96 -10.11
N GLN A 285 24.18 11.11 -9.58
CA GLN A 285 25.35 11.88 -10.03
C GLN A 285 26.68 11.32 -9.52
N GLN A 286 26.68 10.70 -8.34
CA GLN A 286 27.87 10.16 -7.69
C GLN A 286 28.20 8.73 -8.14
N HIS A 287 27.28 8.09 -8.85
CA HIS A 287 27.37 6.70 -9.27
C HIS A 287 27.25 6.60 -10.79
N ASP A 288 28.00 5.66 -11.38
CA ASP A 288 27.98 5.36 -12.81
C ASP A 288 27.27 4.01 -13.05
N ARG A 289 26.97 3.66 -14.31
CA ARG A 289 26.41 2.36 -14.71
C ARG A 289 25.14 1.97 -13.95
N TRP A 290 24.24 2.92 -13.72
CA TRP A 290 22.89 2.64 -13.26
C TRP A 290 21.90 2.65 -14.42
N LEU A 291 20.84 1.85 -14.30
CA LEU A 291 19.63 1.91 -15.12
C LEU A 291 18.48 2.31 -14.20
N ILE A 292 17.74 3.36 -14.53
CA ILE A 292 16.49 3.71 -13.86
C ILE A 292 15.32 3.60 -14.82
N ILE A 293 14.27 2.90 -14.41
CA ILE A 293 13.05 2.69 -15.17
C ILE A 293 11.94 3.48 -14.51
N LEU A 294 11.36 4.44 -15.24
CA LEU A 294 10.20 5.20 -14.82
C LEU A 294 8.97 4.64 -15.53
N ASP A 295 8.15 3.87 -14.80
CA ASP A 295 6.93 3.26 -15.34
C ASP A 295 5.71 4.16 -15.17
N ASP A 296 4.82 4.17 -16.16
CA ASP A 296 3.60 4.98 -16.17
C ASP A 296 3.87 6.50 -16.09
N LEU A 297 4.81 7.00 -16.90
CA LEU A 297 5.23 8.39 -16.91
C LEU A 297 4.31 9.26 -17.78
N ASP A 298 3.40 9.99 -17.12
CA ASP A 298 2.55 11.00 -17.76
C ASP A 298 2.90 12.44 -17.37
N ASP A 299 3.46 12.68 -16.18
CA ASP A 299 4.01 13.98 -15.77
C ASP A 299 5.50 14.08 -16.14
N PHE A 300 5.78 14.63 -17.32
CA PHE A 300 7.15 14.79 -17.81
C PHE A 300 7.99 15.81 -17.01
N THR A 301 7.39 16.61 -16.12
CA THR A 301 8.17 17.50 -15.25
C THR A 301 9.04 16.71 -14.27
N LEU A 302 8.64 15.47 -13.94
CA LEU A 302 9.38 14.54 -13.10
C LEU A 302 10.76 14.18 -13.65
N ILE A 303 10.95 14.17 -14.96
CA ILE A 303 12.23 13.82 -15.59
C ILE A 303 13.34 14.75 -15.07
N ASN A 304 13.08 16.06 -15.04
CA ASN A 304 14.06 17.05 -14.57
C ASN A 304 14.20 17.06 -13.04
N GLN A 305 13.16 16.63 -12.32
CA GLN A 305 13.15 16.57 -10.85
C GLN A 305 13.95 15.36 -10.34
N LEU A 306 13.77 14.19 -10.96
CA LEU A 306 14.36 12.92 -10.53
C LEU A 306 15.74 12.66 -11.16
N LEU A 307 15.92 12.99 -12.45
CA LEU A 307 17.09 12.55 -13.19
C LEU A 307 18.15 13.67 -13.31
N PRO A 308 19.45 13.35 -13.13
CA PRO A 308 20.51 14.27 -13.46
C PRO A 308 20.71 14.38 -14.97
N GLN A 309 21.15 15.54 -15.46
CA GLN A 309 21.48 15.72 -16.89
C GLN A 309 22.88 15.20 -17.25
N ASN A 310 23.84 15.31 -16.32
CA ASN A 310 25.24 14.95 -16.53
C ASN A 310 25.64 13.80 -15.60
N SER A 311 25.25 12.58 -15.96
CA SER A 311 25.69 11.36 -15.28
C SER A 311 25.87 10.22 -16.28
N ARG A 312 26.70 9.23 -15.95
CA ARG A 312 26.93 8.03 -16.77
C ARG A 312 25.94 6.94 -16.40
N GLY A 313 24.67 7.20 -16.64
CA GLY A 313 23.59 6.25 -16.42
C GLY A 313 22.53 6.31 -17.50
N HIS A 314 21.68 5.28 -17.49
CA HIS A 314 20.63 5.07 -18.47
C HIS A 314 19.27 5.23 -17.81
N ALA A 315 18.37 5.96 -18.47
CA ALA A 315 16.98 6.05 -18.07
C ALA A 315 16.07 5.51 -19.16
N LEU A 316 15.21 4.57 -18.77
CA LEU A 316 14.18 4.02 -19.62
C LEU A 316 12.82 4.53 -19.15
N LEU A 317 12.13 5.29 -20.00
CA LEU A 317 10.85 5.92 -19.69
C LEU A 317 9.73 5.11 -20.34
N ILE A 318 8.71 4.71 -19.59
CA ILE A 318 7.54 4.01 -20.12
C ILE A 318 6.34 4.96 -20.03
N THR A 319 5.68 5.22 -21.15
CA THR A 319 4.59 6.20 -21.19
C THR A 319 3.48 5.78 -22.16
N HIS A 320 2.26 6.25 -21.92
CA HIS A 320 1.17 6.14 -22.90
C HIS A 320 1.19 7.31 -23.90
N SER A 321 1.85 8.41 -23.55
CA SER A 321 1.86 9.64 -24.33
C SER A 321 2.87 9.62 -25.46
N ARG A 322 2.44 10.11 -26.63
CA ARG A 322 3.32 10.31 -27.81
C ARG A 322 4.08 11.65 -27.74
N ALA A 323 3.79 12.50 -26.76
CA ALA A 323 4.32 13.86 -26.65
C ALA A 323 5.70 13.95 -25.96
N ILE A 324 6.33 12.83 -25.61
CA ILE A 324 7.62 12.77 -24.90
C ILE A 324 8.83 13.28 -25.73
N GLY A 325 8.64 13.55 -27.04
CA GLY A 325 9.73 13.84 -27.98
C GLY A 325 10.61 15.05 -27.64
N SER A 326 10.15 15.97 -26.78
CA SER A 326 10.97 17.08 -26.27
C SER A 326 11.96 16.68 -25.18
N PHE A 327 11.78 15.52 -24.54
CA PHE A 327 12.61 15.03 -23.44
C PHE A 327 13.45 13.81 -23.83
N ALA A 328 12.88 12.89 -24.60
CA ALA A 328 13.57 11.67 -25.02
C ALA A 328 13.08 11.18 -26.38
N SER A 329 13.98 10.50 -27.12
CA SER A 329 13.57 9.74 -28.30
C SER A 329 12.73 8.53 -27.87
N ALA A 330 11.58 8.35 -28.50
CA ALA A 330 10.64 7.28 -28.17
C ALA A 330 10.62 6.18 -29.22
N ILE A 331 10.61 4.93 -28.78
CA ILE A 331 10.28 3.77 -29.60
C ILE A 331 8.77 3.53 -29.46
N PRO A 332 7.98 3.72 -30.53
CA PRO A 332 6.57 3.40 -30.50
C PRO A 332 6.39 1.87 -30.52
N ILE A 333 5.72 1.36 -29.50
CA ILE A 333 5.33 -0.04 -29.39
C ILE A 333 3.98 -0.23 -30.05
N THR A 334 4.01 -1.01 -31.12
CA THR A 334 2.86 -1.38 -31.93
C THR A 334 2.44 -2.82 -31.64
N GLN A 335 1.48 -3.31 -32.42
CA GLN A 335 1.09 -4.72 -32.46
C GLN A 335 2.30 -5.61 -32.76
N MET A 336 2.25 -6.84 -32.27
CA MET A 336 3.19 -7.90 -32.61
C MET A 336 3.10 -8.25 -34.09
N SER A 337 4.20 -8.71 -34.67
CA SER A 337 4.16 -9.36 -35.98
C SER A 337 3.27 -10.60 -35.95
N THR A 338 2.85 -11.11 -37.12
CA THR A 338 1.96 -12.27 -37.16
C THR A 338 2.66 -13.51 -36.59
N GLU A 339 3.96 -13.61 -36.84
CA GLU A 339 4.85 -14.69 -36.41
C GLU A 339 5.07 -14.66 -34.90
N GLU A 340 5.39 -13.49 -34.34
CA GLU A 340 5.47 -13.27 -32.89
C GLU A 340 4.14 -13.61 -32.19
N ALA A 341 3.03 -13.13 -32.76
CA ALA A 341 1.71 -13.38 -32.21
C ALA A 341 1.32 -14.86 -32.23
N ALA A 342 1.66 -15.57 -33.32
CA ALA A 342 1.44 -17.01 -33.42
C ALA A 342 2.31 -17.79 -32.43
N LEU A 343 3.56 -17.37 -32.24
CA LEU A 343 4.48 -17.96 -31.27
C LEU A 343 3.96 -17.79 -29.83
N LEU A 344 3.47 -16.60 -29.48
CA LEU A 344 2.81 -16.33 -28.20
C LEU A 344 1.60 -17.25 -28.00
N LEU A 345 0.73 -17.38 -29.00
CA LEU A 345 -0.44 -18.28 -28.93
C LEU A 345 -0.05 -19.74 -28.72
N LEU A 346 0.96 -20.24 -29.44
CA LEU A 346 1.41 -21.63 -29.31
C LEU A 346 1.96 -21.92 -27.92
N ARG A 347 2.76 -21.00 -27.36
CA ARG A 347 3.31 -21.10 -26.00
C ARG A 347 2.18 -21.01 -24.96
N ARG A 348 1.32 -20.01 -25.07
CA ARG A 348 0.24 -19.74 -24.10
C ARG A 348 -0.83 -20.84 -24.10
N ALA A 349 -1.17 -21.39 -25.26
CA ALA A 349 -2.10 -22.52 -25.39
C ALA A 349 -1.44 -23.87 -25.08
N LYS A 350 -0.17 -23.88 -24.63
CA LYS A 350 0.64 -25.07 -24.32
C LYS A 350 0.74 -26.09 -25.45
N VAL A 351 0.72 -25.62 -26.69
CA VAL A 351 0.98 -26.45 -27.89
C VAL A 351 2.47 -26.77 -27.98
N ILE A 352 3.32 -25.84 -27.54
CA ILE A 352 4.76 -26.00 -27.40
C ILE A 352 5.22 -25.56 -26.00
N PRO A 353 6.40 -26.00 -25.53
CA PRO A 353 6.94 -25.57 -24.25
C PRO A 353 7.15 -24.05 -24.16
N GLU A 354 7.15 -23.56 -22.93
CA GLU A 354 7.54 -22.18 -22.60
C GLU A 354 8.90 -21.84 -23.21
N ARG A 355 9.03 -20.63 -23.75
CA ARG A 355 10.24 -20.12 -24.44
C ARG A 355 10.73 -20.95 -25.65
N ALA A 356 10.04 -22.00 -26.09
CA ALA A 356 10.44 -22.77 -27.27
C ALA A 356 10.25 -21.97 -28.57
N SER A 357 11.08 -22.24 -29.59
CA SER A 357 10.89 -21.71 -30.95
C SER A 357 9.65 -22.32 -31.62
N HIS A 358 9.14 -21.64 -32.65
CA HIS A 358 8.05 -22.13 -33.50
C HIS A 358 8.33 -23.50 -34.14
N ASP A 359 9.61 -23.87 -34.35
CA ASP A 359 10.02 -25.18 -34.90
C ASP A 359 9.59 -26.37 -34.05
N ALA A 360 9.26 -26.14 -32.77
CA ALA A 360 8.73 -27.19 -31.88
C ALA A 360 7.26 -27.54 -32.18
N ALA A 361 6.55 -26.71 -32.96
CA ALA A 361 5.16 -26.94 -33.30
C ALA A 361 5.03 -27.73 -34.61
N PRO A 362 4.06 -28.66 -34.73
CA PRO A 362 3.69 -29.22 -36.02
C PRO A 362 3.25 -28.11 -36.99
N GLU A 363 3.68 -28.17 -38.25
CA GLU A 363 3.39 -27.14 -39.26
C GLU A 363 1.91 -26.76 -39.34
N ALA A 364 1.01 -27.75 -39.29
CA ALA A 364 -0.43 -27.52 -39.29
C ALA A 364 -0.92 -26.67 -38.10
N LYS A 365 -0.33 -26.84 -36.91
CA LYS A 365 -0.65 -26.05 -35.72
C LYS A 365 -0.09 -24.64 -35.82
N TYR A 366 1.11 -24.49 -36.38
CA TYR A 366 1.69 -23.17 -36.64
C TYR A 366 0.85 -22.36 -37.63
N GLN A 367 0.39 -22.97 -38.73
CA GLN A 367 -0.53 -22.32 -39.68
C GLN A 367 -1.87 -21.92 -39.04
N GLN A 368 -2.43 -22.74 -38.15
CA GLN A 368 -3.63 -22.38 -37.39
C GLN A 368 -3.39 -21.19 -36.44
N ALA A 369 -2.23 -21.16 -35.77
CA ALA A 369 -1.84 -20.06 -34.90
C ALA A 369 -1.64 -18.76 -35.69
N LEU A 370 -1.02 -18.81 -36.87
CA LEU A 370 -0.88 -17.67 -37.79
C LEU A 370 -2.26 -17.13 -38.24
N ALA A 371 -3.19 -18.02 -38.58
CA ALA A 371 -4.55 -17.61 -38.97
C ALA A 371 -5.27 -16.88 -37.82
N LEU A 372 -5.19 -17.43 -36.59
CA LEU A 372 -5.77 -16.80 -35.41
C LEU A 372 -5.07 -15.48 -35.05
N ALA A 373 -3.74 -15.41 -35.16
CA ALA A 373 -2.96 -14.20 -34.90
C ALA A 373 -3.36 -13.03 -35.81
N ARG A 374 -3.60 -13.30 -37.11
CA ARG A 374 -4.10 -12.29 -38.06
C ARG A 374 -5.48 -11.79 -37.68
N GLU A 375 -6.35 -12.69 -37.24
CA GLU A 375 -7.73 -12.37 -36.87
C GLU A 375 -7.81 -11.55 -35.57
N VAL A 376 -6.95 -11.86 -34.60
CA VAL A 376 -6.84 -11.17 -33.31
C VAL A 376 -5.98 -9.90 -33.41
N GLY A 377 -5.29 -9.69 -34.54
CA GLY A 377 -4.64 -8.42 -34.87
C GLY A 377 -3.34 -8.13 -34.12
N GLY A 378 -2.63 -9.16 -33.63
CA GLY A 378 -1.31 -9.00 -33.01
C GLY A 378 -1.29 -8.26 -31.65
N TYR A 379 -2.42 -8.16 -30.95
CA TYR A 379 -2.48 -7.52 -29.64
C TYR A 379 -2.07 -8.50 -28.53
N PRO A 380 -0.95 -8.28 -27.80
CA PRO A 380 -0.44 -9.24 -26.81
C PRO A 380 -1.48 -9.65 -25.76
N LEU A 381 -2.23 -8.69 -25.21
CA LEU A 381 -3.28 -8.98 -24.25
C LEU A 381 -4.35 -9.91 -24.83
N ALA A 382 -4.85 -9.64 -26.04
CA ALA A 382 -5.87 -10.49 -26.65
C ALA A 382 -5.34 -11.90 -26.94
N LEU A 383 -4.09 -12.01 -27.38
CA LEU A 383 -3.45 -13.30 -27.66
C LEU A 383 -3.26 -14.12 -26.37
N ASP A 384 -2.87 -13.48 -25.27
CA ASP A 384 -2.76 -14.12 -23.96
C ASP A 384 -4.13 -14.66 -23.50
N GLN A 385 -5.19 -13.84 -23.60
CA GLN A 385 -6.56 -14.26 -23.26
C GLN A 385 -7.07 -15.40 -24.15
N ALA A 386 -6.83 -15.32 -25.46
CA ALA A 386 -7.23 -16.37 -26.41
C ALA A 386 -6.48 -17.67 -26.12
N GLY A 387 -5.17 -17.61 -25.87
CA GLY A 387 -4.37 -18.77 -25.50
C GLY A 387 -4.83 -19.40 -24.19
N ALA A 388 -5.12 -18.58 -23.18
CA ALA A 388 -5.68 -19.01 -21.89
C ALA A 388 -7.02 -19.72 -22.05
N TYR A 389 -7.92 -19.15 -22.86
CA TYR A 389 -9.21 -19.76 -23.18
C TYR A 389 -9.04 -21.13 -23.85
N ILE A 390 -8.16 -21.21 -24.85
CA ILE A 390 -7.89 -22.45 -25.58
C ILE A 390 -7.36 -23.53 -24.64
N GLU A 391 -6.41 -23.16 -23.76
CA GLU A 391 -5.88 -24.06 -22.74
C GLU A 391 -6.99 -24.55 -21.79
N GLU A 392 -7.70 -23.64 -21.12
CA GLU A 392 -8.68 -24.02 -20.09
C GLU A 392 -9.86 -24.81 -20.68
N THR A 393 -10.26 -24.51 -21.92
CA THR A 393 -11.36 -25.22 -22.59
C THR A 393 -10.93 -26.45 -23.37
N GLN A 394 -9.62 -26.73 -23.45
CA GLN A 394 -9.02 -27.81 -24.25
C GLN A 394 -9.51 -27.82 -25.72
N ARG A 395 -9.83 -26.64 -26.25
CA ARG A 395 -10.25 -26.48 -27.66
C ARG A 395 -9.04 -26.48 -28.58
N SER A 396 -9.26 -26.76 -29.87
CA SER A 396 -8.22 -26.54 -30.88
C SER A 396 -8.15 -25.06 -31.27
N LEU A 397 -6.98 -24.60 -31.73
CA LEU A 397 -6.78 -23.28 -32.33
C LEU A 397 -7.83 -22.98 -33.41
N ALA A 398 -8.09 -23.94 -34.30
CA ALA A 398 -9.09 -23.82 -35.35
C ALA A 398 -10.52 -23.66 -34.80
N SER A 399 -10.92 -24.47 -33.83
CA SER A 399 -12.25 -24.39 -33.23
C SER A 399 -12.47 -23.07 -32.47
N TYR A 400 -11.42 -22.52 -31.86
CA TYR A 400 -11.48 -21.19 -31.25
C TYR A 400 -11.60 -20.08 -32.30
N LEU A 401 -10.84 -20.15 -33.40
CA LEU A 401 -10.95 -19.21 -34.51
C LEU A 401 -12.37 -19.17 -35.09
N ASP A 402 -12.97 -20.34 -35.32
CA ASP A 402 -14.36 -20.43 -35.80
C ASP A 402 -15.35 -19.77 -34.82
N LEU A 403 -15.21 -20.04 -33.53
CA LEU A 403 -16.03 -19.40 -32.48
C LEU A 403 -15.86 -17.88 -32.50
N TYR A 404 -14.61 -17.41 -32.57
CA TYR A 404 -14.29 -15.99 -32.58
C TYR A 404 -14.91 -15.28 -33.78
N GLN A 405 -14.76 -15.84 -34.98
CA GLN A 405 -15.31 -15.26 -36.21
C GLN A 405 -16.84 -15.21 -36.20
N GLN A 406 -17.50 -16.25 -35.65
CA GLN A 406 -18.95 -16.30 -35.54
C GLN A 406 -19.51 -15.28 -34.53
N ARG A 407 -18.81 -15.07 -33.41
CA ARG A 407 -19.33 -14.28 -32.29
C ARG A 407 -18.89 -12.81 -32.32
N ARG A 408 -17.73 -12.48 -32.90
CA ARG A 408 -17.13 -11.13 -32.80
C ARG A 408 -18.09 -10.00 -33.18
N GLY A 409 -18.86 -10.17 -34.26
CA GLY A 409 -19.77 -9.12 -34.74
C GLY A 409 -20.90 -8.84 -33.75
N THR A 410 -21.47 -9.90 -33.17
CA THR A 410 -22.51 -9.78 -32.14
C THR A 410 -21.95 -9.18 -30.85
N LEU A 411 -20.77 -9.63 -30.40
CA LEU A 411 -20.13 -9.14 -29.17
C LEU A 411 -19.75 -7.66 -29.27
N LEU A 412 -19.19 -7.24 -30.42
CA LEU A 412 -18.88 -5.83 -30.67
C LEU A 412 -20.15 -4.98 -30.77
N GLY A 413 -21.25 -5.53 -31.30
CA GLY A 413 -22.55 -4.86 -31.34
C GLY A 413 -23.18 -4.64 -29.96
N MET A 414 -22.83 -5.47 -28.96
CA MET A 414 -23.31 -5.33 -27.58
C MET A 414 -22.55 -4.25 -26.78
N ARG A 415 -21.43 -3.73 -27.30
CA ARG A 415 -20.51 -2.79 -26.62
C ARG A 415 -21.09 -1.38 -26.36
N GLY A 416 -22.27 -1.06 -26.92
CA GLY A 416 -22.78 0.32 -26.92
C GLY A 416 -21.92 1.27 -27.77
N GLN A 417 -22.40 2.49 -28.02
CA GLN A 417 -21.78 3.47 -28.95
C GLN A 417 -20.66 4.33 -28.33
N ILE A 418 -19.92 3.83 -27.33
CA ILE A 418 -18.85 4.61 -26.71
C ILE A 418 -17.57 4.47 -27.57
N VAL A 419 -17.00 5.61 -27.96
CA VAL A 419 -15.71 5.69 -28.67
C VAL A 419 -14.61 5.30 -27.69
N ASN A 420 -13.89 4.21 -27.94
CA ASN A 420 -13.02 3.58 -26.95
C ASN A 420 -11.52 3.71 -27.21
N ASP A 421 -10.75 3.68 -26.12
CA ASP A 421 -9.28 3.70 -26.08
C ASP A 421 -8.62 2.34 -26.39
N HIS A 422 -9.40 1.27 -26.60
CA HIS A 422 -8.86 -0.08 -26.83
C HIS A 422 -9.49 -0.81 -28.02
N PRO A 423 -8.70 -1.62 -28.76
CA PRO A 423 -9.07 -2.20 -30.05
C PRO A 423 -10.22 -3.24 -30.01
N ASP A 424 -10.96 -3.35 -31.11
CA ASP A 424 -12.06 -4.32 -31.27
C ASP A 424 -11.64 -5.78 -31.02
N PRO A 425 -10.48 -6.27 -31.53
CA PRO A 425 -10.10 -7.67 -31.29
C PRO A 425 -9.88 -8.02 -29.83
N VAL A 426 -9.37 -7.05 -29.05
CA VAL A 426 -9.18 -7.20 -27.60
C VAL A 426 -10.53 -7.35 -26.92
N THR A 427 -11.49 -6.51 -27.30
CA THR A 427 -12.84 -6.52 -26.75
C THR A 427 -13.57 -7.82 -27.04
N ALA A 428 -13.56 -8.26 -28.30
CA ALA A 428 -14.24 -9.48 -28.71
C ALA A 428 -13.67 -10.72 -27.99
N THR A 429 -12.35 -10.79 -27.83
CA THR A 429 -11.68 -11.86 -27.08
C THR A 429 -12.10 -11.84 -25.61
N LEU A 430 -12.04 -10.68 -24.95
CA LEU A 430 -12.43 -10.55 -23.55
C LEU A 430 -13.90 -10.92 -23.32
N ALA A 431 -14.80 -10.48 -24.19
CA ALA A 431 -16.22 -10.81 -24.08
C ALA A 431 -16.48 -12.33 -24.17
N LEU A 432 -15.78 -13.05 -25.07
CA LEU A 432 -15.84 -14.52 -25.11
C LEU A 432 -15.34 -15.15 -23.81
N THR A 433 -14.25 -14.64 -23.26
CA THR A 433 -13.69 -15.12 -21.99
C THR A 433 -14.67 -14.87 -20.83
N PHE A 434 -15.28 -13.67 -20.76
CA PHE A 434 -16.27 -13.34 -19.73
C PHE A 434 -17.50 -14.24 -19.81
N GLU A 435 -18.06 -14.48 -21.01
CA GLU A 435 -19.17 -15.42 -21.21
C GLU A 435 -18.79 -16.82 -20.72
N LYS A 436 -17.55 -17.25 -20.97
CA LYS A 436 -17.10 -18.58 -20.56
C LYS A 436 -16.88 -18.68 -19.06
N VAL A 437 -16.31 -17.67 -18.42
CA VAL A 437 -16.22 -17.60 -16.95
C VAL A 437 -17.62 -17.60 -16.34
N ALA A 438 -18.56 -16.82 -16.88
CA ALA A 438 -19.95 -16.81 -16.43
C ALA A 438 -20.60 -18.21 -16.44
N GLN A 439 -20.29 -19.02 -17.45
CA GLN A 439 -20.82 -20.37 -17.60
C GLN A 439 -20.18 -21.38 -16.64
N VAL A 440 -18.88 -21.22 -16.35
CA VAL A 440 -18.12 -22.16 -15.52
C VAL A 440 -18.29 -21.84 -14.03
N ASP A 441 -18.21 -20.56 -13.69
CA ASP A 441 -18.24 -20.06 -12.32
C ASP A 441 -18.86 -18.64 -12.30
N PRO A 442 -20.20 -18.53 -12.15
CA PRO A 442 -20.87 -17.25 -12.07
C PRO A 442 -20.38 -16.37 -10.91
N ALA A 443 -19.92 -16.97 -9.81
CA ALA A 443 -19.43 -16.25 -8.64
C ALA A 443 -18.06 -15.62 -8.91
N ALA A 444 -17.18 -16.33 -9.62
CA ALA A 444 -15.93 -15.78 -10.13
C ALA A 444 -16.14 -14.56 -11.04
N LEU A 445 -17.15 -14.58 -11.92
CA LEU A 445 -17.45 -13.40 -12.75
C LEU A 445 -17.91 -12.21 -11.89
N GLN A 446 -18.68 -12.43 -10.84
CA GLN A 446 -19.09 -11.34 -9.94
C GLN A 446 -17.90 -10.77 -9.17
N LEU A 447 -16.98 -11.63 -8.71
CA LEU A 447 -15.75 -11.18 -8.06
C LEU A 447 -14.90 -10.35 -9.02
N LEU A 448 -14.82 -10.79 -10.27
CA LEU A 448 -14.11 -10.07 -11.32
C LEU A 448 -14.74 -8.70 -11.62
N HIS A 449 -16.08 -8.61 -11.65
CA HIS A 449 -16.77 -7.31 -11.75
C HIS A 449 -16.43 -6.41 -10.56
N LEU A 450 -16.34 -6.92 -9.33
CA LEU A 450 -15.92 -6.14 -8.17
C LEU A 450 -14.50 -5.59 -8.35
N PHE A 451 -13.55 -6.42 -8.81
CA PHE A 451 -12.17 -6.00 -9.11
C PHE A 451 -12.07 -4.94 -10.20
N ALA A 452 -13.01 -4.90 -11.15
CA ALA A 452 -13.01 -3.89 -12.20
C ALA A 452 -13.12 -2.45 -11.67
N PHE A 453 -13.71 -2.26 -10.49
CA PHE A 453 -13.90 -0.95 -9.85
C PHE A 453 -12.79 -0.58 -8.87
N LEU A 454 -11.88 -1.51 -8.53
CA LEU A 454 -10.72 -1.24 -7.69
C LEU A 454 -9.53 -0.69 -8.50
N HIS A 455 -8.47 -0.25 -7.83
CA HIS A 455 -7.19 -0.03 -8.51
C HIS A 455 -6.68 -1.33 -9.16
N ALA A 456 -6.08 -1.22 -10.34
CA ALA A 456 -5.71 -2.35 -11.19
C ALA A 456 -4.62 -3.24 -10.58
N ASP A 457 -3.72 -2.66 -9.80
CA ASP A 457 -2.61 -3.37 -9.15
C ASP A 457 -2.83 -3.50 -7.64
N ALA A 458 -2.23 -4.56 -7.07
CA ALA A 458 -2.05 -4.83 -5.65
C ALA A 458 -3.33 -4.94 -4.80
N ILE A 459 -4.44 -5.44 -5.36
CA ILE A 459 -5.70 -5.66 -4.64
C ILE A 459 -5.48 -6.70 -3.52
N PRO A 460 -5.59 -6.35 -2.22
CA PRO A 460 -5.29 -7.29 -1.14
C PRO A 460 -6.43 -8.28 -0.87
N ASP A 461 -6.15 -9.59 -0.79
CA ASP A 461 -7.16 -10.61 -0.48
C ASP A 461 -7.85 -10.36 0.87
N GLU A 462 -7.07 -9.91 1.86
CA GLU A 462 -7.55 -9.58 3.21
C GLU A 462 -8.56 -8.43 3.25
N MET A 463 -8.54 -7.53 2.25
CA MET A 463 -9.52 -6.46 2.10
C MET A 463 -10.92 -7.03 1.88
N LEU A 464 -11.01 -8.11 1.10
CA LEU A 464 -12.25 -8.81 0.80
C LEU A 464 -12.73 -9.63 2.00
N MET A 465 -11.83 -10.36 2.65
CA MET A 465 -12.17 -11.31 3.72
C MET A 465 -12.61 -10.60 5.01
N HIS A 466 -11.85 -9.60 5.47
CA HIS A 466 -12.14 -8.94 6.76
C HIS A 466 -13.40 -8.06 6.71
N ASN A 467 -13.78 -7.59 5.52
CA ASN A 467 -14.89 -6.65 5.32
C ASN A 467 -15.99 -7.23 4.43
N ALA A 468 -16.16 -8.56 4.44
CA ALA A 468 -17.18 -9.27 3.69
C ALA A 468 -18.61 -8.71 3.93
N PHE A 469 -18.88 -8.24 5.16
CA PHE A 469 -20.17 -7.65 5.54
C PHE A 469 -20.56 -6.41 4.71
N SER A 470 -19.58 -5.73 4.10
CA SER A 470 -19.79 -4.54 3.27
C SER A 470 -20.21 -4.86 1.83
N LEU A 471 -20.18 -6.15 1.44
CA LEU A 471 -20.59 -6.63 0.11
C LEU A 471 -22.01 -7.20 0.15
N ASP A 472 -22.69 -7.20 -1.00
CA ASP A 472 -24.01 -7.83 -1.16
C ASP A 472 -23.88 -9.34 -1.46
N GLU A 473 -24.97 -10.10 -1.32
CA GLU A 473 -24.98 -11.49 -1.81
C GLU A 473 -24.97 -11.54 -3.33
N PRO A 474 -24.35 -12.57 -3.94
CA PRO A 474 -23.65 -13.69 -3.31
C PRO A 474 -22.16 -13.44 -2.99
N LEU A 475 -21.63 -12.24 -3.28
CA LEU A 475 -20.21 -11.91 -3.05
C LEU A 475 -19.81 -12.02 -1.59
N ARG A 476 -20.67 -11.59 -0.66
CA ARG A 476 -20.43 -11.73 0.78
C ARG A 476 -20.11 -13.18 1.17
N SER A 477 -20.96 -14.12 0.77
CA SER A 477 -20.74 -15.54 1.05
C SER A 477 -19.47 -16.08 0.38
N LEU A 478 -19.19 -15.63 -0.85
CA LEU A 478 -18.01 -16.04 -1.61
C LEU A 478 -16.69 -15.66 -0.93
N VAL A 479 -16.59 -14.43 -0.40
CA VAL A 479 -15.35 -13.91 0.20
C VAL A 479 -15.20 -14.23 1.69
N ALA A 480 -16.27 -14.67 2.35
CA ALA A 480 -16.26 -15.04 3.76
C ALA A 480 -15.56 -16.39 4.02
N ASP A 481 -15.47 -17.26 3.02
CA ASP A 481 -14.72 -18.52 3.07
C ASP A 481 -13.50 -18.46 2.14
N SER A 482 -12.32 -18.67 2.71
CA SER A 482 -11.06 -18.62 1.97
C SER A 482 -11.01 -19.67 0.86
N ILE A 483 -11.63 -20.84 1.06
CA ILE A 483 -11.63 -21.92 0.06
C ILE A 483 -12.45 -21.52 -1.16
N THR A 484 -13.62 -20.91 -0.96
CA THR A 484 -14.46 -20.45 -2.08
C THR A 484 -13.84 -19.25 -2.80
N LEU A 485 -13.22 -18.33 -2.06
CA LEU A 485 -12.47 -17.22 -2.64
C LEU A 485 -11.29 -17.74 -3.49
N ASP A 486 -10.50 -18.66 -2.95
CA ASP A 486 -9.37 -19.27 -3.66
C ASP A 486 -9.83 -20.00 -4.92
N GLY A 487 -10.96 -20.72 -4.86
CA GLY A 487 -11.57 -21.38 -6.00
C GLY A 487 -11.95 -20.39 -7.11
N ALA A 488 -12.64 -19.30 -6.75
CA ALA A 488 -13.02 -18.25 -7.71
C ALA A 488 -11.80 -17.54 -8.31
N LEU A 489 -10.81 -17.16 -7.48
CA LEU A 489 -9.56 -16.56 -7.93
C LEU A 489 -8.81 -17.49 -8.89
N ALA A 490 -8.71 -18.78 -8.56
CA ALA A 490 -8.09 -19.77 -9.43
C ALA A 490 -8.80 -19.89 -10.78
N THR A 491 -10.14 -19.87 -10.79
CA THR A 491 -10.92 -19.86 -12.05
C THR A 491 -10.59 -18.63 -12.90
N ILE A 492 -10.61 -17.43 -12.33
CA ILE A 492 -10.32 -16.17 -13.05
C ILE A 492 -8.86 -16.18 -13.58
N GLN A 493 -7.92 -16.65 -12.77
CA GLN A 493 -6.50 -16.70 -13.10
C GLN A 493 -6.18 -17.67 -14.25
N LYS A 494 -6.86 -18.82 -14.33
CA LYS A 494 -6.70 -19.78 -15.44
C LYS A 494 -6.99 -19.16 -16.80
N PHE A 495 -7.94 -18.24 -16.85
CA PHE A 495 -8.28 -17.48 -18.05
C PHE A 495 -7.38 -16.25 -18.29
N SER A 496 -6.27 -16.09 -17.55
CA SER A 496 -5.37 -14.92 -17.62
C SER A 496 -6.03 -13.57 -17.29
N LEU A 497 -7.21 -13.54 -16.66
CA LEU A 497 -7.92 -12.29 -16.39
C LEU A 497 -7.34 -11.51 -15.20
N ILE A 498 -6.70 -12.23 -14.27
CA ILE A 498 -5.97 -11.68 -13.12
C ILE A 498 -4.64 -12.42 -12.94
N HIS A 499 -3.74 -11.79 -12.19
CA HIS A 499 -2.53 -12.40 -11.67
C HIS A 499 -2.50 -12.31 -10.15
N ARG A 500 -2.42 -13.45 -9.46
CA ARG A 500 -2.31 -13.50 -8.00
C ARG A 500 -0.84 -13.64 -7.59
N LEU A 501 -0.38 -12.77 -6.70
CA LEU A 501 0.95 -12.78 -6.11
C LEU A 501 0.88 -13.46 -4.75
N ALA A 502 1.47 -14.66 -4.63
CA ALA A 502 1.38 -15.47 -3.42
C ALA A 502 2.09 -14.82 -2.22
N ASP A 503 3.28 -14.25 -2.44
CA ASP A 503 4.11 -13.68 -1.37
C ASP A 503 3.46 -12.48 -0.69
N THR A 504 2.71 -11.67 -1.46
CA THR A 504 2.06 -10.45 -0.97
C THR A 504 0.56 -10.60 -0.75
N THR A 505 0.00 -11.77 -1.09
CA THR A 505 -1.44 -12.08 -1.10
C THR A 505 -2.25 -10.97 -1.77
N THR A 506 -1.84 -10.59 -2.99
CA THR A 506 -2.48 -9.54 -3.77
C THR A 506 -2.85 -10.00 -5.17
N VAL A 507 -3.83 -9.34 -5.76
CA VAL A 507 -4.34 -9.58 -7.10
C VAL A 507 -4.09 -8.37 -7.98
N ASN A 508 -3.59 -8.61 -9.19
CA ASN A 508 -3.50 -7.62 -10.26
C ASN A 508 -4.51 -7.96 -11.36
N ILE A 509 -5.18 -6.95 -11.88
CA ILE A 509 -6.09 -7.01 -13.02
C ILE A 509 -5.64 -6.02 -14.08
N HIS A 510 -5.63 -6.42 -15.34
CA HIS A 510 -5.19 -5.51 -16.40
C HIS A 510 -6.21 -4.39 -16.63
N ARG A 511 -5.78 -3.13 -16.76
CA ARG A 511 -6.66 -1.96 -16.94
C ARG A 511 -7.69 -2.12 -18.07
N ILE A 512 -7.28 -2.65 -19.23
CA ILE A 512 -8.20 -2.94 -20.35
C ILE A 512 -9.26 -3.99 -19.98
N VAL A 513 -8.91 -4.99 -19.15
CA VAL A 513 -9.88 -5.98 -18.65
C VAL A 513 -10.91 -5.27 -17.77
N GLN A 514 -10.48 -4.37 -16.88
CA GLN A 514 -11.40 -3.55 -16.07
C GLN A 514 -12.33 -2.72 -16.94
N THR A 515 -11.80 -2.01 -17.93
CA THR A 515 -12.61 -1.16 -18.82
C THR A 515 -13.64 -2.01 -19.57
N ALA A 516 -13.25 -3.13 -20.16
CA ALA A 516 -14.15 -4.02 -20.88
C ALA A 516 -15.25 -4.61 -19.96
N LEU A 517 -14.92 -4.96 -18.71
CA LEU A 517 -15.90 -5.42 -17.71
C LEU A 517 -16.90 -4.31 -17.37
N ILE A 518 -16.42 -3.10 -17.09
CA ILE A 518 -17.29 -1.96 -16.78
C ILE A 518 -18.23 -1.68 -17.97
N GLU A 519 -17.71 -1.66 -19.20
CA GLU A 519 -18.49 -1.45 -20.42
C GLU A 519 -19.57 -2.52 -20.65
N SER A 520 -19.33 -3.75 -20.19
CA SER A 520 -20.31 -4.84 -20.31
C SER A 520 -21.50 -4.72 -19.36
N LEU A 521 -21.43 -3.83 -18.37
CA LEU A 521 -22.44 -3.62 -17.35
C LEU A 521 -23.38 -2.46 -17.69
N THR A 522 -24.65 -2.57 -17.30
CA THR A 522 -25.58 -1.43 -17.38
C THR A 522 -25.16 -0.32 -16.41
N LYS A 523 -25.60 0.92 -16.66
CA LYS A 523 -25.26 2.06 -15.79
C LYS A 523 -25.72 1.86 -14.34
N ASP A 524 -26.86 1.19 -14.13
CA ASP A 524 -27.35 0.85 -12.79
C ASP A 524 -26.45 -0.18 -12.11
N GLN A 525 -26.04 -1.23 -12.83
CA GLN A 525 -25.10 -2.23 -12.30
C GLN A 525 -23.74 -1.61 -11.96
N GLN A 526 -23.23 -0.72 -12.83
CA GLN A 526 -21.98 0.01 -12.58
C GLN A 526 -22.08 0.82 -11.29
N ARG A 527 -23.18 1.58 -11.10
CA ARG A 527 -23.41 2.38 -9.90
C ARG A 527 -23.52 1.52 -8.64
N GLN A 528 -24.19 0.37 -8.72
CA GLN A 528 -24.32 -0.56 -7.59
C GLN A 528 -22.96 -1.15 -7.18
N LEU A 529 -22.16 -1.61 -8.14
CA LEU A 529 -20.82 -2.16 -7.87
C LEU A 529 -19.86 -1.10 -7.36
N ALA A 530 -19.88 0.11 -7.93
CA ALA A 530 -19.11 1.25 -7.43
C ALA A 530 -19.47 1.57 -5.96
N THR A 531 -20.76 1.54 -5.62
CA THR A 531 -21.23 1.73 -4.24
C THR A 531 -20.67 0.65 -3.29
N GLN A 532 -20.72 -0.63 -3.69
CA GLN A 532 -20.16 -1.72 -2.89
C GLN A 532 -18.64 -1.60 -2.71
N VAL A 533 -17.90 -1.25 -3.76
CA VAL A 533 -16.45 -1.04 -3.68
C VAL A 533 -16.10 0.13 -2.76
N VAL A 534 -16.80 1.26 -2.84
CA VAL A 534 -16.56 2.40 -1.94
C VAL A 534 -16.81 2.00 -0.48
N ARG A 535 -17.87 1.25 -0.18
CA ARG A 535 -18.14 0.73 1.18
C ARG A 535 -17.06 -0.22 1.66
N LEU A 536 -16.64 -1.16 0.81
CA LEU A 536 -15.58 -2.11 1.11
C LEU A 536 -14.27 -1.39 1.45
N VAL A 537 -13.87 -0.43 0.62
CA VAL A 537 -12.63 0.32 0.81
C VAL A 537 -12.74 1.26 2.02
N ALA A 538 -13.88 1.92 2.24
CA ALA A 538 -14.12 2.72 3.45
C ALA A 538 -13.98 1.92 4.74
N SER A 539 -14.44 0.66 4.72
CA SER A 539 -14.32 -0.26 5.86
C SER A 539 -12.87 -0.73 6.09
N SER A 540 -12.07 -0.76 5.02
CA SER A 540 -10.70 -1.27 5.03
C SER A 540 -9.64 -0.18 5.29
N PHE A 541 -9.88 1.04 4.81
CA PHE A 541 -8.94 2.15 4.92
C PHE A 541 -9.00 2.75 6.33
N PRO A 542 -7.97 2.57 7.17
CA PRO A 542 -8.04 2.97 8.57
C PRO A 542 -7.90 4.48 8.73
N GLU A 543 -8.31 5.00 9.89
CA GLU A 543 -7.95 6.37 10.26
C GLU A 543 -6.44 6.47 10.47
N ALA A 544 -5.80 7.38 9.71
CA ALA A 544 -4.36 7.46 9.66
C ALA A 544 -3.74 7.81 11.01
N SER A 545 -2.82 6.98 11.47
CA SER A 545 -1.96 7.19 12.63
C SER A 545 -0.58 6.64 12.30
N PHE A 546 0.46 7.08 13.02
CA PHE A 546 1.81 6.57 12.79
C PHE A 546 1.89 5.03 12.83
N ALA A 547 1.10 4.40 13.71
CA ALA A 547 1.09 2.95 13.89
C ALA A 547 0.50 2.16 12.71
N ASN A 548 -0.25 2.79 11.81
CA ASN A 548 -0.96 2.10 10.72
C ASN A 548 -0.69 2.68 9.33
N TRP A 549 0.37 3.48 9.16
CA TRP A 549 0.75 4.05 7.86
C TRP A 549 0.96 3.00 6.78
N ALA A 550 1.64 1.90 7.08
CA ALA A 550 1.83 0.81 6.13
C ALA A 550 0.49 0.23 5.62
N SER A 551 -0.53 0.17 6.49
CA SER A 551 -1.88 -0.26 6.11
C SER A 551 -2.58 0.80 5.26
N CYS A 552 -2.45 2.09 5.59
CA CYS A 552 -2.96 3.17 4.75
C CYS A 552 -2.34 3.11 3.35
N GLU A 553 -1.01 2.99 3.24
CA GLU A 553 -0.27 2.91 1.98
C GLU A 553 -0.72 1.71 1.14
N ARG A 554 -0.95 0.55 1.78
CA ARG A 554 -1.45 -0.66 1.12
C ARG A 554 -2.83 -0.48 0.48
N TYR A 555 -3.72 0.29 1.10
CA TYR A 555 -5.09 0.53 0.58
C TYR A 555 -5.25 1.84 -0.22
N LEU A 556 -4.23 2.69 -0.21
CA LEU A 556 -4.28 4.05 -0.78
C LEU A 556 -4.69 4.08 -2.26
N PRO A 557 -4.13 3.24 -3.16
CA PRO A 557 -4.53 3.27 -4.57
C PRO A 557 -6.02 2.96 -4.76
N HIS A 558 -6.59 2.06 -3.93
CA HIS A 558 -8.00 1.72 -3.97
C HIS A 558 -8.88 2.85 -3.42
N ALA A 559 -8.45 3.55 -2.37
CA ALA A 559 -9.14 4.73 -1.84
C ALA A 559 -9.16 5.89 -2.85
N GLN A 560 -8.05 6.13 -3.54
CA GLN A 560 -7.98 7.13 -4.61
C GLN A 560 -8.85 6.75 -5.81
N ARG A 561 -8.95 5.45 -6.13
CA ARG A 561 -9.90 4.99 -7.15
C ARG A 561 -11.34 5.26 -6.74
N CYS A 562 -11.68 5.07 -5.46
CA CYS A 562 -13.01 5.34 -4.93
C CYS A 562 -13.40 6.81 -5.02
N ASP A 563 -12.48 7.76 -4.80
CA ASP A 563 -12.75 9.20 -5.01
C ASP A 563 -13.25 9.49 -6.44
N LYS A 564 -12.59 8.91 -7.45
CA LYS A 564 -13.04 9.01 -8.85
C LYS A 564 -14.42 8.37 -9.05
N LEU A 565 -14.66 7.20 -8.47
CA LEU A 565 -15.97 6.53 -8.58
C LEU A 565 -17.10 7.35 -7.94
N ILE A 566 -16.82 8.00 -6.81
CA ILE A 566 -17.77 8.86 -6.10
C ILE A 566 -18.21 10.01 -7.02
N LEU A 567 -17.25 10.64 -7.70
CA LEU A 567 -17.53 11.70 -8.68
C LEU A 567 -18.26 11.17 -9.92
N ASP A 568 -17.72 10.13 -10.56
CA ASP A 568 -18.23 9.58 -11.83
C ASP A 568 -19.68 9.07 -11.71
N TYR A 569 -20.03 8.50 -10.56
CA TYR A 569 -21.35 7.89 -10.30
C TYR A 569 -22.24 8.69 -9.33
N GLN A 570 -21.80 9.88 -8.91
CA GLN A 570 -22.53 10.78 -8.00
C GLN A 570 -23.01 10.04 -6.74
N LEU A 571 -22.06 9.40 -6.04
CA LEU A 571 -22.34 8.58 -4.88
C LEU A 571 -22.35 9.44 -3.60
N ALA A 572 -23.50 9.53 -2.95
CA ALA A 572 -23.65 10.27 -1.70
C ALA A 572 -24.18 9.34 -0.60
N PHE A 573 -23.30 8.94 0.32
CA PHE A 573 -23.61 8.19 1.54
C PHE A 573 -22.46 8.33 2.55
N ASN A 574 -22.73 8.03 3.82
CA ASN A 574 -21.84 8.31 4.95
C ASN A 574 -20.44 7.67 4.79
N GLU A 575 -20.36 6.43 4.32
CA GLU A 575 -19.10 5.72 4.15
C GLU A 575 -18.23 6.34 3.03
N ALA A 576 -18.83 6.95 2.01
CA ALA A 576 -18.10 7.69 0.98
C ALA A 576 -17.45 8.96 1.56
N ALA A 577 -18.21 9.74 2.33
CA ALA A 577 -17.68 10.93 3.02
C ALA A 577 -16.57 10.56 4.03
N LEU A 578 -16.77 9.49 4.81
CA LEU A 578 -15.78 8.98 5.76
C LEU A 578 -14.48 8.54 5.07
N LEU A 579 -14.57 7.86 3.92
CA LEU A 579 -13.39 7.46 3.16
C LEU A 579 -12.58 8.68 2.72
N LEU A 580 -13.24 9.69 2.15
CA LEU A 580 -12.57 10.93 1.71
C LEU A 580 -11.96 11.71 2.87
N GLN A 581 -12.64 11.77 4.02
CA GLN A 581 -12.11 12.37 5.23
C GLN A 581 -10.84 11.65 5.70
N ARG A 582 -10.84 10.31 5.73
CA ARG A 582 -9.66 9.51 6.11
C ARG A 582 -8.52 9.68 5.10
N LEU A 583 -8.84 9.72 3.81
CA LEU A 583 -7.86 9.95 2.74
C LEU A 583 -7.22 11.34 2.88
N GLY A 584 -8.02 12.37 3.11
CA GLY A 584 -7.54 13.73 3.37
C GLY A 584 -6.69 13.83 4.64
N SER A 585 -7.12 13.19 5.74
CA SER A 585 -6.35 13.10 7.00
C SER A 585 -5.01 12.39 6.81
N TYR A 586 -4.98 11.29 6.05
CA TYR A 586 -3.75 10.60 5.67
C TYR A 586 -2.80 11.53 4.90
N CYS A 587 -3.28 12.17 3.83
CA CYS A 587 -2.48 13.12 3.04
C CYS A 587 -1.95 14.27 3.89
N TYR A 588 -2.78 14.84 4.77
CA TYR A 588 -2.36 15.90 5.69
C TYR A 588 -1.22 15.45 6.60
N LYS A 589 -1.34 14.26 7.21
CA LYS A 589 -0.31 13.69 8.09
C LYS A 589 0.98 13.30 7.35
N ARG A 590 0.91 13.04 6.04
CA ARG A 590 2.06 12.79 5.16
C ARG A 590 2.60 14.06 4.49
N ALA A 591 2.15 15.24 4.93
CA ALA A 591 2.52 16.55 4.39
C ALA A 591 2.18 16.77 2.90
N LEU A 592 1.21 16.02 2.37
CA LEU A 592 0.66 16.17 1.02
C LEU A 592 -0.53 17.15 1.05
N TYR A 593 -0.27 18.42 1.41
CA TYR A 593 -1.31 19.40 1.69
C TYR A 593 -2.27 19.70 0.52
N PRO A 594 -1.82 19.84 -0.74
CA PRO A 594 -2.74 20.09 -1.86
C PRO A 594 -3.74 18.95 -2.08
N GLN A 595 -3.29 17.70 -1.93
CA GLN A 595 -4.15 16.53 -2.04
C GLN A 595 -5.08 16.43 -0.84
N ALA A 596 -4.57 16.73 0.37
CA ALA A 596 -5.39 16.76 1.58
C ALA A 596 -6.55 17.76 1.46
N GLU A 597 -6.28 18.97 0.99
CA GLU A 597 -7.30 19.99 0.75
C GLU A 597 -8.36 19.49 -0.25
N THR A 598 -7.93 18.91 -1.37
CA THR A 598 -8.83 18.36 -2.40
C THR A 598 -9.78 17.32 -1.81
N TYR A 599 -9.27 16.33 -1.08
CA TYR A 599 -10.09 15.26 -0.51
C TYR A 599 -11.00 15.76 0.62
N LEU A 600 -10.51 16.68 1.47
CA LEU A 600 -11.32 17.23 2.57
C LEU A 600 -12.44 18.15 2.07
N GLN A 601 -12.21 18.93 1.02
CA GLN A 601 -13.27 19.73 0.37
C GLN A 601 -14.34 18.83 -0.25
N HIS A 602 -13.93 17.74 -0.90
CA HIS A 602 -14.87 16.78 -1.46
C HIS A 602 -15.68 16.06 -0.35
N ALA A 603 -15.01 15.67 0.75
CA ALA A 603 -15.68 15.10 1.91
C ALA A 603 -16.72 16.07 2.51
N LEU A 604 -16.36 17.35 2.68
CA LEU A 604 -17.25 18.40 3.18
C LEU A 604 -18.49 18.54 2.28
N SER A 605 -18.30 18.62 0.97
CA SER A 605 -19.41 18.74 0.02
C SER A 605 -20.40 17.57 0.12
N LEU A 606 -19.90 16.34 0.36
CA LEU A 606 -20.77 15.18 0.59
C LEU A 606 -21.50 15.26 1.93
N CYS A 607 -20.83 15.69 3.01
CA CYS A 607 -21.49 15.88 4.31
C CYS A 607 -22.61 16.93 4.22
N GLU A 608 -22.36 18.08 3.58
CA GLU A 608 -23.36 19.11 3.37
C GLU A 608 -24.56 18.61 2.55
N GLN A 609 -24.32 17.75 1.54
CA GLN A 609 -25.39 17.14 0.75
C GLN A 609 -26.23 16.14 1.58
N LEU A 610 -25.60 15.39 2.48
CA LEU A 610 -26.25 14.33 3.26
C LEU A 610 -26.97 14.85 4.51
N LEU A 611 -26.36 15.80 5.22
CA LEU A 611 -26.76 16.25 6.55
C LEU A 611 -27.30 17.69 6.55
N GLY A 612 -27.00 18.47 5.51
CA GLY A 612 -27.28 19.89 5.41
C GLY A 612 -26.10 20.76 5.86
N SER A 613 -25.98 21.97 5.31
CA SER A 613 -24.84 22.88 5.53
C SER A 613 -24.71 23.44 6.95
N GLU A 614 -25.74 23.29 7.78
CA GLU A 614 -25.75 23.74 9.19
C GLU A 614 -25.65 22.57 10.18
N HIS A 615 -25.42 21.35 9.69
CA HIS A 615 -25.24 20.20 10.55
C HIS A 615 -23.92 20.31 11.35
N PRO A 616 -23.90 19.98 12.66
CA PRO A 616 -22.73 20.18 13.51
C PRO A 616 -21.58 19.19 13.26
N ASP A 617 -21.89 18.01 12.70
CA ASP A 617 -20.93 17.05 12.13
C ASP A 617 -20.78 17.30 10.63
#